data_AF-A0A3D5SDT2-F1
#
_entry.id   AF-A0A3D5SDT2-F1
#
_cell.length_a   1.000
_cell.length_b   1.000
_cell.length_c   1.000
_cell.angle_alpha   90.00
_cell.angle_beta   90.00
_cell.angle_gamma   90.00
#
_symmetry.space_group_name_H-M   'P 1'
#
loop_
_entity.id
_entity.type
_entity.pdbx_description
1 polymer ?
#
loop_
_entity_poly.entity_id
_entity_poly.type
_entity_poly.pdbx_seq_one_letter_code
_entity_poly.pdbx_strand_id
1 'polypeptide(L)'
;MDRALYISMTGAKHNMLEQAARSHNLANVSTVGFKADLANAMSMPIKSGDGYNSRVYAVTQTPAVDLSSGPLIETGRELDVAVDGDGWIAIQTNNGDEAYTRGGNLSVDSFGLLRNERGLLVMGNSGPIAIPEAEKIEVGVDGTISVRALGQGPETLVAVDRIKLVNPDTSALQKQQDGLIY
;
A
#
# COMPACT_ATOMS: atom_id res chain seq x y z
N MET A 1 3.61 -44.64 -0.56
CA MET A 1 4.02 -43.75 0.54
C MET A 1 4.14 -42.30 0.08
N ASP A 2 4.66 -42.01 -1.12
CA ASP A 2 4.86 -40.64 -1.63
C ASP A 2 3.64 -39.71 -1.57
N ARG A 3 2.43 -40.21 -1.85
CA ARG A 3 1.22 -39.38 -1.88
C ARG A 3 0.90 -38.71 -0.54
N ALA A 4 1.06 -39.44 0.56
CA ALA A 4 0.83 -38.90 1.91
C ALA A 4 1.93 -37.88 2.27
N LEU A 5 3.17 -38.15 1.87
CA LEU A 5 4.28 -37.22 2.06
C LEU A 5 4.04 -35.89 1.32
N TYR A 6 3.56 -35.91 0.08
CA TYR A 6 3.21 -34.69 -0.66
C TYR A 6 2.08 -33.91 0.01
N ILE A 7 1.02 -34.59 0.47
CA ILE A 7 -0.10 -33.92 1.17
C ILE A 7 0.42 -33.25 2.45
N SER A 8 1.15 -33.98 3.28
CA SER A 8 1.77 -33.44 4.50
C SER A 8 2.73 -32.29 4.19
N MET A 9 3.51 -32.38 3.12
CA MET A 9 4.41 -31.31 2.66
C MET A 9 3.61 -30.06 2.26
N THR A 10 2.50 -30.20 1.52
CA THR A 10 1.67 -29.04 1.16
C THR A 10 1.05 -28.36 2.37
N GLY A 11 0.59 -29.14 3.37
CA GLY A 11 0.09 -28.59 4.63
C GLY A 11 1.18 -27.88 5.44
N ALA A 12 2.34 -28.52 5.62
CA ALA A 12 3.48 -27.94 6.32
C ALA A 12 3.97 -26.64 5.66
N LYS A 13 4.04 -26.60 4.32
CA LYS A 13 4.36 -25.39 3.56
C LYS A 13 3.37 -24.25 3.87
N HIS A 14 2.07 -24.52 3.89
CA HIS A 14 1.08 -23.49 4.18
C HIS A 14 1.13 -23.02 5.63
N ASN A 15 1.40 -23.90 6.59
CA ASN A 15 1.64 -23.49 7.98
C ASN A 15 2.84 -22.53 8.09
N MET A 16 3.92 -22.79 7.35
CA MET A 16 5.07 -21.87 7.31
C MET A 16 4.71 -20.52 6.66
N LEU A 17 3.93 -20.52 5.58
CA LEU A 17 3.43 -19.29 4.95
C LEU A 17 2.53 -18.49 5.89
N GLU A 18 1.64 -19.15 6.64
CA GLU A 18 0.82 -18.52 7.67
C GLU A 18 1.66 -17.89 8.78
N GLN A 19 2.67 -18.61 9.28
CA GLN A 19 3.56 -18.08 10.31
C GLN A 19 4.34 -16.86 9.79
N ALA A 20 4.82 -16.90 8.55
CA ALA A 20 5.51 -15.79 7.91
C ALA A 20 4.59 -14.56 7.78
N ALA A 21 3.36 -14.74 7.28
CA ALA A 21 2.39 -13.66 7.14
C ALA A 21 2.03 -13.03 8.49
N ARG A 22 1.79 -13.84 9.53
CA ARG A 22 1.52 -13.34 10.89
C ARG A 22 2.69 -12.56 11.47
N SER A 23 3.92 -13.06 11.27
CA SER A 23 5.13 -12.39 11.75
C SER A 23 5.34 -11.05 11.03
N HIS A 24 5.09 -11.02 9.72
CA HIS A 24 5.17 -9.80 8.92
C HIS A 24 4.10 -8.77 9.31
N ASN A 25 2.85 -9.20 9.54
CA ASN A 25 1.78 -8.33 10.01
C ASN A 25 2.09 -7.76 11.41
N LEU A 26 2.62 -8.58 12.32
CA LEU A 26 3.00 -8.12 13.66
C LEU A 26 4.14 -7.10 13.60
N ALA A 27 5.13 -7.30 12.73
CA ALA A 27 6.24 -6.38 12.55
C ALA A 27 5.79 -5.02 11.97
N ASN A 28 4.71 -5.00 11.19
CA ASN A 28 4.18 -3.80 10.54
C ASN A 28 2.92 -3.23 11.19
N VAL A 29 2.57 -3.66 12.42
CA VAL A 29 1.35 -3.22 13.11
C VAL A 29 1.31 -1.69 13.34
N SER A 30 2.48 -1.07 13.46
CA SER A 30 2.64 0.38 13.64
C SER A 30 2.94 1.13 12.33
N THR A 31 3.04 0.43 11.20
CA THR A 31 3.34 1.05 9.90
C THR A 31 2.08 1.72 9.35
N VAL A 32 2.15 3.04 9.11
CA VAL A 32 1.00 3.83 8.67
C VAL A 32 0.54 3.37 7.28
N GLY A 33 -0.75 3.08 7.14
CA GLY A 33 -1.35 2.66 5.88
C GLY A 33 -0.98 1.25 5.42
N PHE A 34 -0.33 0.44 6.26
CA PHE A 34 -0.02 -0.95 5.96
C PHE A 34 -1.29 -1.78 5.76
N LYS A 35 -1.26 -2.67 4.78
CA LYS A 35 -2.34 -3.63 4.47
C LYS A 35 -1.88 -5.03 4.83
N ALA A 36 -2.66 -5.70 5.68
CA ALA A 36 -2.29 -6.98 6.27
C ALA A 36 -2.28 -8.09 5.23
N ASP A 37 -1.29 -8.97 5.31
CA ASP A 37 -1.23 -10.16 4.46
C ASP A 37 -2.17 -11.24 5.00
N LEU A 38 -2.98 -11.81 4.12
CA LEU A 38 -3.86 -12.94 4.40
C LEU A 38 -3.20 -14.24 3.94
N ALA A 39 -3.04 -15.17 4.86
CA ALA A 39 -2.56 -16.51 4.56
C ALA A 39 -3.73 -17.49 4.58
N ASN A 40 -4.52 -17.45 3.51
CA ASN A 40 -5.65 -18.37 3.31
C ASN A 40 -5.22 -19.56 2.44
N ALA A 41 -5.66 -20.75 2.83
CA ALA A 41 -5.48 -21.96 2.05
C ALA A 41 -6.83 -22.61 1.75
N MET A 42 -7.01 -23.07 0.52
CA MET A 42 -8.18 -23.84 0.11
C MET A 42 -7.77 -25.27 -0.28
N SER A 43 -8.72 -26.18 -0.12
CA SER A 43 -8.58 -27.57 -0.52
C SER A 43 -8.84 -27.72 -2.02
N MET A 44 -7.82 -28.10 -2.78
CA MET A 44 -7.94 -28.35 -4.22
C MET A 44 -7.76 -29.84 -4.55
N PRO A 45 -8.80 -30.53 -5.02
CA PRO A 45 -8.68 -31.91 -5.45
C PRO A 45 -7.84 -31.98 -6.72
N ILE A 46 -6.87 -32.89 -6.76
CA ILE A 46 -6.10 -33.14 -7.97
C ILE A 46 -6.94 -34.05 -8.86
N LYS A 47 -7.44 -33.49 -9.96
CA LYS A 47 -8.04 -34.28 -11.03
C LYS A 47 -6.91 -34.85 -11.89
N SER A 48 -6.49 -36.08 -11.62
CA SER A 48 -5.47 -36.78 -12.42
C SER A 48 -6.08 -38.02 -13.07
N GLY A 49 -6.39 -37.94 -14.37
CA GLY A 49 -6.70 -39.09 -15.25
C GLY A 49 -7.85 -39.99 -14.80
N ASP A 50 -7.95 -41.17 -15.42
CA ASP A 50 -8.94 -42.20 -15.06
C ASP A 50 -8.68 -42.72 -13.64
N GLY A 51 -9.62 -42.46 -12.71
CA GLY A 51 -9.56 -42.92 -11.33
C GLY A 51 -10.39 -42.06 -10.34
N TYR A 52 -10.38 -42.45 -9.07
CA TYR A 52 -11.04 -41.70 -7.99
C TYR A 52 -10.19 -40.50 -7.54
N ASN A 53 -10.85 -39.37 -7.28
CA ASN A 53 -10.23 -38.14 -6.76
C ASN A 53 -9.81 -38.31 -5.28
N SER A 54 -8.77 -39.10 -5.02
CA SER A 54 -8.32 -39.43 -3.67
C SER A 54 -7.25 -38.48 -3.10
N ARG A 55 -6.95 -37.37 -3.80
CA ARG A 55 -5.86 -36.45 -3.45
C ARG A 55 -6.39 -35.02 -3.40
N VAL A 56 -6.16 -34.36 -2.28
CA VAL A 56 -6.53 -32.96 -2.06
C VAL A 56 -5.30 -32.25 -1.54
N TYR A 57 -4.89 -31.19 -2.23
CA TYR A 57 -3.78 -30.34 -1.83
C TYR A 57 -4.28 -29.08 -1.15
N ALA A 58 -3.49 -28.55 -0.23
CA ALA A 58 -3.62 -27.16 0.18
C ALA A 58 -3.02 -26.27 -0.92
N VAL A 59 -3.78 -25.30 -1.39
CA VAL A 59 -3.33 -24.25 -2.32
C VAL A 59 -3.68 -22.88 -1.75
N THR A 60 -2.81 -21.89 -1.99
CA THR A 60 -3.03 -20.51 -1.55
C THR A 60 -4.28 -19.93 -2.22
N GLN A 61 -5.11 -19.26 -1.44
CA GLN A 61 -6.29 -18.56 -1.92
C GLN A 61 -6.01 -17.06 -2.05
N THR A 62 -6.55 -16.43 -3.11
CA THR A 62 -6.53 -14.98 -3.32
C THR A 62 -7.90 -14.36 -2.96
N PRO A 63 -7.96 -13.09 -2.53
CA PRO A 63 -6.86 -12.15 -2.35
C PRO A 63 -5.99 -12.51 -1.12
N ALA A 64 -4.70 -12.23 -1.22
CA ALA A 64 -3.72 -12.47 -0.17
C ALA A 64 -3.51 -11.25 0.73
N VAL A 65 -4.42 -10.27 0.69
CA VAL A 65 -4.28 -8.97 1.37
C VAL A 65 -5.64 -8.51 1.88
N ASP A 66 -5.66 -7.95 3.09
CA ASP A 66 -6.80 -7.24 3.65
C ASP A 66 -6.72 -5.75 3.28
N LEU A 67 -7.68 -5.28 2.48
CA LEU A 67 -7.75 -3.90 2.01
C LEU A 67 -8.54 -2.98 2.97
N SER A 68 -9.08 -3.50 4.06
CA SER A 68 -9.85 -2.71 5.03
C SER A 68 -9.05 -1.55 5.62
N SER A 69 -9.75 -0.48 5.97
CA SER A 69 -9.14 0.70 6.60
C SER A 69 -8.95 0.47 8.09
N GLY A 70 -7.76 0.86 8.58
CA GLY A 70 -7.48 0.91 10.01
C GLY A 70 -8.03 2.19 10.67
N PRO A 71 -7.82 2.35 11.98
CA PRO A 71 -8.18 3.58 12.68
C PRO A 71 -7.36 4.77 12.17
N LEU A 72 -7.97 5.95 12.15
CA LEU A 72 -7.29 7.21 11.87
C LEU A 72 -6.76 7.81 13.17
N ILE A 73 -5.58 8.41 13.10
CA ILE A 73 -4.93 9.10 14.22
C ILE A 73 -4.55 10.49 13.74
N GLU A 74 -4.99 11.51 14.46
CA GLU A 74 -4.61 12.89 14.19
C GLU A 74 -3.22 13.16 14.76
N THR A 75 -2.29 13.64 13.92
CA THR A 75 -0.89 13.90 14.33
C THR A 75 -0.56 15.38 14.51
N GLY A 76 -1.42 16.27 13.99
CA GLY A 76 -1.19 17.72 13.97
C GLY A 76 -0.13 18.21 12.98
N ARG A 77 0.47 17.31 12.17
CA ARG A 77 1.43 17.68 11.13
C ARG A 77 0.71 17.92 9.80
N GLU A 78 1.02 19.02 9.14
CA GLU A 78 0.36 19.46 7.89
C GLU A 78 0.56 18.47 6.72
N LEU A 79 1.67 17.72 6.73
CA LEU A 79 2.01 16.73 5.71
C LEU A 79 1.67 15.28 6.11
N ASP A 80 1.01 15.08 7.24
CA ASP A 80 0.43 13.79 7.58
C ASP A 80 -1.02 13.77 7.11
N VAL A 81 -1.24 13.17 5.93
CA VAL A 81 -2.54 13.10 5.27
C VAL A 81 -3.13 11.70 5.40
N ALA A 82 -4.44 11.63 5.44
CA ALA A 82 -5.17 10.37 5.38
C ALA A 82 -6.25 10.46 4.29
N VAL A 83 -6.40 9.38 3.54
CA VAL A 83 -7.53 9.24 2.62
C VAL A 83 -8.72 8.74 3.43
N ASP A 84 -9.82 9.50 3.42
CA ASP A 84 -11.10 9.06 3.96
C ASP A 84 -11.92 8.37 2.86
N GLY A 85 -12.49 7.21 3.17
CA GLY A 85 -13.18 6.36 2.20
C GLY A 85 -12.24 5.68 1.20
N ASP A 86 -12.73 5.55 -0.04
CA ASP A 86 -12.06 4.83 -1.12
C ASP A 86 -10.93 5.63 -1.77
N GLY A 87 -9.98 4.91 -2.37
CA GLY A 87 -8.90 5.50 -3.16
C GLY A 87 -7.51 5.32 -2.56
N TRP A 88 -6.49 5.62 -3.34
CA TRP A 88 -5.09 5.37 -2.99
C TRP A 88 -4.23 6.52 -3.47
N ILE A 89 -3.22 6.86 -2.67
CA ILE A 89 -2.19 7.82 -3.06
C ILE A 89 -1.29 7.14 -4.07
N ALA A 90 -1.17 7.73 -5.26
CA ALA A 90 -0.23 7.26 -6.26
C ALA A 90 1.20 7.69 -5.90
N ILE A 91 2.12 6.74 -6.00
CA ILE A 91 3.55 6.93 -5.77
C ILE A 91 4.33 6.33 -6.94
N GLN A 92 5.53 6.84 -7.17
CA GLN A 92 6.46 6.27 -8.14
C GLN A 92 7.55 5.46 -7.43
N THR A 93 7.72 4.24 -7.89
CA THR A 93 8.78 3.35 -7.40
C THR A 93 10.15 3.74 -7.97
N ASN A 94 11.22 3.17 -7.40
CA ASN A 94 12.58 3.41 -7.90
C ASN A 94 12.80 2.95 -9.35
N ASN A 95 11.94 2.06 -9.87
CA ASN A 95 11.99 1.59 -11.26
C ASN A 95 11.20 2.50 -12.22
N GLY A 96 10.49 3.51 -11.70
CA GLY A 96 9.66 4.43 -12.48
C GLY A 96 8.20 4.01 -12.59
N ASP A 97 7.84 2.81 -12.13
CA ASP A 97 6.46 2.29 -12.14
C ASP A 97 5.58 3.03 -11.14
N GLU A 98 4.30 3.18 -11.47
CA GLU A 98 3.28 3.70 -10.55
C GLU A 98 2.81 2.58 -9.61
N ALA A 99 2.78 2.88 -8.32
CA ALA A 99 2.27 2.03 -7.26
C ALA A 99 1.36 2.84 -6.34
N TYR A 100 0.70 2.17 -5.40
CA TYR A 100 -0.36 2.73 -4.59
C TYR A 100 -0.11 2.51 -3.10
N THR A 101 -0.47 3.52 -2.29
CA THR A 101 -0.32 3.47 -0.84
C THR A 101 -1.49 4.15 -0.12
N ARG A 102 -1.75 3.71 1.12
CA ARG A 102 -2.60 4.44 2.09
C ARG A 102 -1.77 5.17 3.14
N GLY A 103 -0.45 5.01 3.14
CA GLY A 103 0.46 5.74 4.01
C GLY A 103 0.59 7.17 3.51
N GLY A 104 0.15 8.12 4.32
CA GLY A 104 0.20 9.56 4.00
C GLY A 104 1.08 10.35 4.95
N ASN A 105 2.08 9.71 5.57
CA ASN A 105 3.15 10.43 6.26
C ASN A 105 4.17 10.94 5.23
N LEU A 106 3.99 12.20 4.82
CA LEU A 106 4.74 12.80 3.73
C LEU A 106 5.83 13.76 4.25
N SER A 107 6.84 13.98 3.41
CA SER A 107 7.93 14.90 3.68
C SER A 107 8.45 15.48 2.37
N VAL A 108 8.92 16.73 2.42
CA VAL A 108 9.62 17.35 1.29
C VAL A 108 11.11 17.07 1.43
N ASP A 109 11.74 16.57 0.37
CA ASP A 109 13.17 16.30 0.36
C ASP A 109 14.00 17.57 0.05
N SER A 110 15.33 17.44 0.04
CA SER A 110 16.25 18.54 -0.26
C SER A 110 16.15 19.10 -1.69
N PHE A 111 15.49 18.38 -2.59
CA PHE A 111 15.23 18.82 -3.97
C PHE A 111 13.85 19.45 -4.13
N GLY A 112 13.09 19.61 -3.04
CA GLY A 112 11.72 20.11 -3.06
C GLY A 112 10.71 19.06 -3.51
N LEU A 113 11.06 17.78 -3.60
CA LEU A 113 10.13 16.74 -4.05
C LEU A 113 9.38 16.13 -2.86
N LEU A 114 8.07 15.94 -3.01
CA LEU A 114 7.25 15.30 -2.01
C LEU A 114 7.47 13.77 -2.04
N ARG A 115 7.81 13.21 -0.88
CA ARG A 115 8.07 11.78 -0.69
C ARG A 115 7.29 11.23 0.48
N ASN A 116 6.99 9.93 0.43
CA ASN A 116 6.52 9.19 1.60
C ASN A 116 7.69 8.76 2.52
N GLU A 117 7.38 8.10 3.64
CA GLU A 117 8.36 7.54 4.59
C GLU A 117 9.44 6.66 3.95
N ARG A 118 9.08 5.97 2.87
CA ARG A 118 9.95 5.04 2.15
C ARG A 118 10.88 5.76 1.16
N GLY A 119 10.81 7.09 1.09
CA GLY A 119 11.55 7.91 0.14
C GLY A 119 11.02 7.83 -1.29
N LEU A 120 9.82 7.27 -1.52
CA LEU A 120 9.21 7.17 -2.84
C LEU A 120 8.48 8.45 -3.18
N LEU A 121 8.55 8.85 -4.46
CA LEU A 121 7.96 10.09 -4.94
C LEU A 121 6.44 10.00 -4.89
N VAL A 122 5.78 11.03 -4.36
CA VAL A 122 4.32 11.16 -4.42
C VAL A 122 3.94 11.79 -5.75
N MET A 123 2.96 11.17 -6.42
CA MET A 123 2.49 11.62 -7.72
C MET A 123 1.35 12.62 -7.57
N GLY A 124 1.44 13.69 -8.33
CA GLY A 124 0.38 14.67 -8.55
C GLY A 124 -0.24 14.50 -9.93
N ASN A 125 -0.98 15.51 -10.38
CA ASN A 125 -1.66 15.46 -11.67
C ASN A 125 -0.70 15.56 -12.87
N SER A 126 0.47 16.15 -12.68
CA SER A 126 1.45 16.42 -13.76
C SER A 126 2.76 15.64 -13.64
N GLY A 127 2.83 14.66 -12.72
CA GLY A 127 4.05 13.91 -12.41
C GLY A 127 4.40 13.96 -10.92
N PRO A 128 5.66 13.72 -10.53
CA PRO A 128 6.09 13.87 -9.14
C PRO A 128 5.85 15.29 -8.62
N ILE A 129 5.32 15.40 -7.40
CA ILE A 129 4.99 16.70 -6.82
C ILE A 129 6.27 17.43 -6.41
N ALA A 130 6.48 18.61 -6.98
CA ALA A 130 7.55 19.53 -6.61
C ALA A 130 6.98 20.73 -5.84
N ILE A 131 7.48 20.95 -4.64
CA ILE A 131 7.09 22.01 -3.72
C ILE A 131 8.23 23.05 -3.70
N PRO A 132 7.96 24.31 -4.09
CA PRO A 132 8.96 25.37 -4.00
C PRO A 132 9.28 25.71 -2.54
N GLU A 133 10.36 26.47 -2.33
CA GLU A 133 10.70 26.95 -0.99
C GLU A 133 9.55 27.78 -0.40
N ALA A 134 9.04 27.34 0.75
CA ALA A 134 7.82 27.86 1.35
C ALA A 134 7.95 27.98 2.86
N GLU A 135 7.30 28.99 3.43
CA GLU A 135 7.18 29.20 4.87
C GLU A 135 6.13 28.28 5.49
N LYS A 136 5.06 28.00 4.74
CA LYS A 136 3.97 27.11 5.16
C LYS A 136 3.52 26.23 3.99
N ILE A 137 3.21 24.97 4.27
CA ILE A 137 2.59 24.03 3.34
C ILE A 137 1.28 23.57 3.95
N GLU A 138 0.22 23.51 3.14
CA GLU A 138 -1.10 23.08 3.58
C GLU A 138 -1.69 22.13 2.55
N VAL A 139 -2.32 21.06 3.02
CA VAL A 139 -3.04 20.11 2.16
C VAL A 139 -4.53 20.27 2.41
N GLY A 140 -5.26 20.68 1.39
CA GLY A 140 -6.72 20.78 1.42
C GLY A 140 -7.39 19.41 1.48
N VAL A 141 -8.66 19.40 1.88
CA VAL A 141 -9.50 18.18 1.96
C VAL A 141 -9.63 17.42 0.63
N ASP A 142 -9.46 18.12 -0.48
CA ASP A 142 -9.49 17.55 -1.82
C ASP A 142 -8.12 17.00 -2.26
N GLY A 143 -7.09 17.16 -1.45
CA GLY A 143 -5.70 16.79 -1.73
C GLY A 143 -4.88 17.89 -2.41
N THR A 144 -5.45 19.09 -2.60
CA THR A 144 -4.72 20.23 -3.18
C THR A 144 -3.66 20.72 -2.20
N ILE A 145 -2.41 20.75 -2.65
CA ILE A 145 -1.27 21.26 -1.90
C ILE A 145 -1.12 22.75 -2.21
N SER A 146 -1.24 23.57 -1.18
CA SER A 146 -1.04 25.02 -1.26
C SER A 146 0.15 25.43 -0.41
N VAL A 147 0.88 26.44 -0.87
CA VAL A 147 2.05 26.96 -0.17
C VAL A 147 1.95 28.45 0.03
N ARG A 148 2.63 28.92 1.07
CA ARG A 148 2.93 30.33 1.27
C ARG A 148 4.42 30.55 1.10
N ALA A 149 4.80 31.34 0.09
CA ALA A 149 6.20 31.66 -0.15
C ALA A 149 6.79 32.54 0.96
N LEU A 150 8.12 32.51 1.10
CA LEU A 150 8.85 33.30 2.10
C LEU A 150 8.56 34.80 1.98
N GLY A 151 8.21 35.43 3.11
CA GLY A 151 8.00 36.88 3.18
C GLY A 151 6.67 37.37 2.61
N GLN A 152 5.76 36.47 2.24
CA GLN A 152 4.40 36.81 1.83
C GLN A 152 3.43 36.86 3.02
N GLY A 153 2.41 37.71 2.93
CA GLY A 153 1.37 37.81 3.96
C GLY A 153 0.51 36.54 4.11
N PRO A 154 -0.16 36.34 5.25
CA PRO A 154 -0.85 35.07 5.57
C PRO A 154 -1.95 34.66 4.57
N GLU A 155 -2.53 35.62 3.86
CA GLU A 155 -3.64 35.44 2.90
C GLU A 155 -3.20 34.93 1.51
N THR A 156 -1.90 34.71 1.29
CA THR A 156 -1.32 34.41 -0.04
C THR A 156 -1.03 32.93 -0.26
N LEU A 157 -1.94 32.05 0.16
CA LEU A 157 -1.84 30.63 -0.17
C LEU A 157 -2.03 30.42 -1.68
N VAL A 158 -1.03 29.84 -2.33
CA VAL A 158 -1.06 29.52 -3.76
C VAL A 158 -1.04 28.01 -3.93
N ALA A 159 -2.00 27.48 -4.70
CA ALA A 159 -2.04 26.07 -5.06
C ALA A 159 -0.85 25.72 -5.96
N VAL A 160 -0.11 24.67 -5.60
CA VAL A 160 1.07 24.17 -6.32
C VAL A 160 0.70 22.97 -7.19
N ASP A 161 0.10 21.95 -6.58
CA ASP A 161 -0.37 20.74 -7.26
C ASP A 161 -1.44 20.07 -6.38
N ARG A 162 -1.93 18.91 -6.81
CA ARG A 162 -2.89 18.09 -6.07
C ARG A 162 -2.42 16.64 -6.05
N ILE A 163 -2.46 16.01 -4.87
CA ILE A 163 -2.12 14.59 -4.71
C ILE A 163 -3.02 13.75 -5.61
N LYS A 164 -2.40 12.93 -6.46
CA LYS A 164 -3.12 12.02 -7.34
C LYS A 164 -3.72 10.90 -6.50
N LEU A 165 -5.05 10.89 -6.42
CA LEU A 165 -5.82 9.79 -5.86
C LEU A 165 -6.37 8.91 -6.99
N VAL A 166 -6.19 7.61 -6.85
CA VAL A 166 -6.74 6.61 -7.78
C VAL A 166 -7.68 5.68 -7.04
N ASN A 167 -8.75 5.24 -7.70
CA ASN A 167 -9.66 4.23 -7.15
C ASN A 167 -9.78 3.03 -8.11
N PRO A 168 -8.72 2.20 -8.22
CA PRO A 168 -8.75 1.00 -9.03
C PRO A 168 -9.70 -0.04 -8.45
N ASP A 169 -10.14 -0.97 -9.30
CA ASP A 169 -10.92 -2.13 -8.84
C ASP A 169 -10.10 -2.93 -7.83
N THR A 170 -10.63 -3.07 -6.61
CA THR A 170 -10.02 -3.82 -5.51
C THR A 170 -9.67 -5.27 -5.88
N SER A 171 -10.37 -5.88 -6.84
CA SER A 171 -10.08 -7.24 -7.30
C SER A 171 -8.84 -7.33 -8.18
N ALA A 172 -8.44 -6.22 -8.80
CA ALA A 172 -7.22 -6.12 -9.60
C ALA A 172 -5.99 -5.79 -8.74
N LEU A 173 -6.20 -5.24 -7.54
CA LEU A 173 -5.13 -4.82 -6.66
C LEU A 173 -4.33 -6.00 -6.11
N GLN A 174 -3.01 -5.92 -6.24
CA GLN A 174 -2.09 -6.90 -5.70
C GLN A 174 -0.97 -6.23 -4.92
N LYS A 175 -0.70 -6.76 -3.72
CA LYS A 175 0.50 -6.41 -2.99
C LYS A 175 1.66 -7.24 -3.51
N GLN A 176 2.73 -6.58 -3.90
CA GLN A 176 3.95 -7.24 -4.31
C GLN A 176 4.93 -7.43 -3.14
N GLN A 177 6.08 -8.06 -3.40
CA GLN A 177 7.09 -8.36 -2.37
C GLN A 177 7.74 -7.10 -1.77
N ASP A 178 7.65 -5.97 -2.47
CA ASP A 178 8.06 -4.66 -1.96
C ASP A 178 7.06 -4.08 -0.94
N GLY A 179 5.91 -4.74 -0.73
CA GLY A 179 4.85 -4.30 0.17
C GLY A 179 4.02 -3.15 -0.38
N LEU A 180 4.20 -2.76 -1.64
CA LEU A 180 3.37 -1.78 -2.33
C LEU A 180 2.21 -2.46 -3.06
N ILE A 181 1.18 -1.69 -3.35
CA ILE A 181 -0.01 -2.13 -4.08
C ILE A 181 0.09 -1.69 -5.54
N TYR A 182 -0.29 -2.55 -6.46
CA TYR A 182 -0.33 -2.31 -7.91
C TYR A 182 -1.67 -2.75 -8.48
#